data_AF-A0A1V4APS5-F1
#
_entry.id   AF-A0A1V4APS5-F1
#
_cell.length_a   1.000
_cell.length_b   1.000
_cell.length_c   1.000
_cell.angle_alpha   90.00
_cell.angle_beta   90.00
_cell.angle_gamma   90.00
#
_symmetry.space_group_name_H-M   'P 1'
#
loop_
_entity.id
_entity.type
_entity.pdbx_description
1 polymer ?
#
loop_
_entity_poly.entity_id
_entity_poly.type
_entity_poly.pdbx_seq_one_letter_code
_entity_poly.pdbx_strand_id
1 'polypeptide(L)'
;MNDHDQLRIDPLLAVLCKKKDPTGQDRRSKNEKGKALADKSTLNRLELTPADAGKESRYKKIVYQGEKIERFFVDAFLRSHKEKPERIVLDLDATDDPIHGSQKGRFFH
;
A
#
# COMPACT_ATOMS: atom_id res chain seq x y z
N MET A 1 19.05 3.74 6.44
CA MET A 1 18.79 2.30 6.24
C MET A 1 17.36 2.19 5.75
N ASN A 2 17.07 1.47 4.65
CA ASN A 2 15.75 1.48 4.05
C ASN A 2 14.93 0.30 4.58
N ASP A 3 13.89 0.57 5.37
CA ASP A 3 13.07 -0.45 6.03
C ASP A 3 12.51 -1.48 5.03
N HIS A 4 12.20 -1.06 3.81
CA HIS A 4 11.73 -1.97 2.76
C HIS A 4 12.73 -3.05 2.37
N ASP A 5 14.03 -2.75 2.37
CA ASP A 5 15.06 -3.73 2.00
C ASP A 5 15.19 -4.82 3.07
N GLN A 6 14.85 -4.51 4.33
CA GLN A 6 14.79 -5.47 5.44
C GLN A 6 13.44 -6.21 5.50
N LEU A 7 12.33 -5.48 5.43
CA LEU A 7 10.98 -6.07 5.50
C LEU A 7 10.76 -7.08 4.37
N ARG A 8 11.40 -6.91 3.20
CA ARG A 8 11.15 -7.83 2.08
C ARG A 8 11.66 -9.26 2.30
N ILE A 9 12.57 -9.45 3.26
CA ILE A 9 13.11 -10.75 3.66
C ILE A 9 12.46 -11.29 4.95
N ASP A 10 11.53 -10.55 5.54
CA ASP A 10 10.85 -10.95 6.77
C ASP A 10 9.81 -12.06 6.47
N PRO A 11 10.02 -13.28 7.00
CA PRO A 11 9.10 -14.39 6.76
C PRO A 11 7.77 -14.24 7.51
N LEU A 12 7.76 -13.57 8.67
CA LEU A 12 6.53 -13.31 9.41
C LEU A 12 5.62 -12.36 8.62
N LEU A 13 6.19 -11.27 8.10
CA LEU A 13 5.45 -10.36 7.23
C LEU A 13 4.98 -11.08 5.95
N ALA A 14 5.80 -11.96 5.39
CA ALA A 14 5.41 -12.74 4.21
C ALA A 14 4.23 -13.71 4.47
N VAL A 15 4.17 -14.32 5.66
CA VAL A 15 3.01 -15.13 6.11
C VAL A 15 1.76 -14.26 6.22
N LEU A 16 1.86 -13.07 6.83
CA LEU A 16 0.73 -12.14 6.95
C LEU A 16 0.20 -11.71 5.58
N CYS A 17 1.11 -11.50 4.61
CA CYS A 17 0.78 -11.26 3.21
C CYS A 17 0.30 -12.51 2.44
N LYS A 18 0.12 -13.65 3.12
CA LYS A 18 -0.33 -14.94 2.55
C LYS A 18 0.54 -15.43 1.39
N LYS A 19 1.85 -15.21 1.46
CA LYS A 19 2.79 -15.80 0.50
C LYS A 19 2.82 -17.32 0.66
N LYS A 20 2.73 -18.04 -0.47
CA LYS A 20 2.85 -19.50 -0.49
C LYS A 20 4.25 -19.98 -0.08
N ASP A 21 5.27 -19.20 -0.43
CA ASP A 21 6.65 -19.38 0.02
C ASP A 21 7.04 -18.14 0.84
N PRO A 22 6.84 -18.14 2.16
CA PRO A 22 7.22 -17.04 3.03
C PRO A 22 8.73 -16.85 3.17
N THR A 23 9.52 -17.86 2.83
CA THR A 23 10.99 -17.81 2.92
C THR A 23 11.65 -17.28 1.65
N GLY A 24 10.93 -17.28 0.52
CA GLY A 24 11.45 -16.88 -0.77
C GLY A 24 12.48 -17.86 -1.36
N GLN A 25 12.54 -19.11 -0.91
CA GLN A 25 13.52 -20.10 -1.39
C GLN A 25 13.16 -20.68 -2.77
N ASP A 26 11.88 -20.64 -3.14
CA ASP A 26 11.34 -21.14 -4.42
C ASP A 26 11.51 -20.11 -5.56
N ARG A 27 12.13 -18.97 -5.28
CA ARG A 27 12.38 -17.92 -6.28
C ARG A 27 13.28 -18.46 -7.40
N ARG A 28 12.84 -18.20 -8.64
CA ARG A 28 13.54 -18.65 -9.86
C ARG A 28 14.94 -18.04 -10.02
N SER A 29 15.08 -16.76 -9.70
CA SER A 29 16.36 -16.06 -9.77
C SER A 29 17.17 -16.32 -8.50
N LYS A 30 18.43 -16.75 -8.66
CA LYS A 30 19.36 -16.95 -7.53
C LYS A 30 19.50 -15.70 -6.67
N ASN A 31 19.53 -14.52 -7.30
CA ASN A 31 19.67 -13.25 -6.59
C ASN A 31 18.42 -12.86 -5.80
N GLU A 32 17.27 -13.47 -6.10
CA GLU A 32 16.00 -13.20 -5.43
C GLU A 32 15.64 -14.24 -4.38
N LYS A 33 16.42 -15.32 -4.25
CA LYS A 33 16.22 -16.30 -3.18
C LYS A 33 16.36 -15.64 -1.81
N GLY A 34 15.49 -16.03 -0.89
CA GLY A 34 15.38 -15.42 0.44
C GLY A 34 14.51 -14.16 0.51
N LYS A 35 13.97 -13.68 -0.62
CA LYS A 35 13.17 -12.44 -0.69
C LYS A 35 11.73 -12.76 -1.07
N ALA A 36 10.88 -13.03 -0.10
CA ALA A 36 9.50 -13.45 -0.35
C ALA A 36 8.58 -12.29 -0.82
N LEU A 37 8.92 -11.05 -0.46
CA LEU A 37 8.08 -9.88 -0.72
C LEU A 37 8.64 -8.98 -1.83
N ALA A 38 7.91 -7.92 -2.16
CA ALA A 38 8.22 -7.02 -3.26
C ALA A 38 9.37 -6.07 -2.89
N ASP A 39 10.21 -5.73 -3.87
CA ASP A 39 11.27 -4.73 -3.73
C ASP A 39 10.72 -3.29 -3.78
N LYS A 40 11.50 -2.31 -3.30
CA LYS A 40 11.21 -0.87 -3.38
C LYS A 40 10.86 -0.42 -4.80
N SER A 41 11.53 -0.96 -5.82
CA SER A 41 11.26 -0.62 -7.22
C SER A 41 9.86 -1.05 -7.68
N THR A 42 9.29 -2.08 -7.04
CA THR A 42 7.93 -2.54 -7.32
C THR A 42 6.90 -1.69 -6.60
N LEU A 43 7.16 -1.32 -5.34
CA LEU A 43 6.32 -0.40 -4.58
C LEU A 43 6.29 1.00 -5.21
N ASN A 44 7.44 1.51 -5.62
CA ASN A 44 7.54 2.78 -6.34
C ASN A 44 6.73 2.78 -7.64
N ARG A 45 6.66 1.65 -8.35
CA ARG A 45 5.81 1.53 -9.54
C ARG A 45 4.32 1.54 -9.20
N LEU A 46 3.91 0.97 -8.06
CA LEU A 46 2.53 1.05 -7.58
C LEU A 46 2.17 2.51 -7.25
N GLU A 47 3.04 3.21 -6.52
CA GLU A 47 2.83 4.59 -6.09
C GLU A 47 2.77 5.58 -7.27
N LEU A 48 3.69 5.44 -8.23
CA LEU A 48 3.80 6.35 -9.37
C LEU A 48 2.85 6.01 -10.54
N THR A 49 2.06 4.94 -10.43
CA THR A 49 1.07 4.59 -11.44
C THR A 49 -0.25 5.36 -11.20
N PRO A 50 -0.67 6.23 -12.13
CA PRO A 50 -1.96 6.90 -12.06
C PRO A 50 -3.10 5.90 -12.03
N ALA A 51 -4.19 6.27 -11.34
CA ALA A 51 -5.38 5.44 -11.21
C ALA A 51 -6.08 5.14 -12.57
N ASP A 52 -5.87 6.00 -13.57
CA ASP A 52 -6.43 5.88 -14.92
C ASP A 52 -5.47 5.20 -15.93
N ALA A 53 -4.33 4.68 -15.47
CA ALA A 53 -3.38 3.99 -16.34
C ALA A 53 -4.01 2.74 -16.97
N GLY A 54 -4.19 2.78 -18.29
CA GLY A 54 -4.73 1.67 -19.10
C GLY A 54 -3.66 0.92 -19.90
N LYS A 55 -4.10 0.14 -20.89
CA LYS A 55 -3.24 -0.71 -21.74
C LYS A 55 -2.14 0.07 -22.48
N GLU A 56 -2.38 1.35 -22.78
CA GLU A 56 -1.42 2.24 -23.46
C GLU A 56 -0.26 2.68 -22.54
N SER A 57 -0.40 2.52 -21.22
CA SER A 57 0.64 2.89 -20.25
C SER A 57 1.73 1.82 -20.16
N ARG A 58 2.64 1.78 -21.15
CA ARG A 58 3.69 0.76 -21.31
C ARG A 58 4.45 0.39 -20.02
N TYR A 59 4.72 1.37 -19.16
CA TYR A 59 5.52 1.20 -17.94
C TYR A 59 4.70 1.21 -16.63
N LYS A 60 3.40 1.51 -16.67
CA LYS A 60 2.55 1.70 -15.49
C LYS A 60 1.54 0.57 -15.34
N LYS A 61 2.07 -0.60 -14.96
CA LYS A 61 1.35 -1.88 -15.00
C LYS A 61 0.67 -2.27 -13.68
N ILE A 62 0.92 -1.53 -12.60
CA ILE A 62 0.38 -1.84 -11.28
C ILE A 62 -0.50 -0.67 -10.87
N VAL A 63 -1.79 -0.77 -11.17
CA VAL A 63 -2.80 0.24 -10.84
C VAL A 63 -3.42 -0.10 -9.49
N TYR A 64 -3.42 0.85 -8.56
CA TYR A 64 -4.10 0.66 -7.28
C TYR A 64 -5.62 0.85 -7.44
N GLN A 65 -6.39 0.31 -6.49
CA GLN A 65 -7.85 0.45 -6.48
C GLN A 65 -8.24 1.38 -5.33
N GLY A 66 -8.33 2.69 -5.63
CA GLY A 66 -8.51 3.75 -4.63
C GLY A 66 -9.68 3.48 -3.68
N GLU A 67 -10.87 3.23 -4.24
CA GLU A 67 -12.07 2.93 -3.47
C GLU A 67 -11.90 1.73 -2.52
N LYS A 68 -11.12 0.71 -2.92
CA LYS A 68 -10.85 -0.45 -2.03
C LYS A 68 -9.88 -0.11 -0.91
N ILE A 69 -8.93 0.78 -1.15
CA ILE A 69 -8.00 1.26 -0.11
C ILE A 69 -8.77 2.11 0.89
N GLU A 70 -9.60 3.05 0.43
CA GLU A 70 -10.46 3.87 1.28
C GLU A 70 -11.40 2.99 2.11
N ARG A 71 -12.08 2.02 1.48
CA ARG A 71 -12.96 1.07 2.15
C ARG A 71 -12.22 0.23 3.20
N PHE A 72 -10.98 -0.16 2.91
CA PHE A 72 -10.18 -0.96 3.83
C PHE A 72 -10.00 -0.28 5.18
N PHE A 73 -9.75 1.03 5.24
CA PHE A 73 -9.58 1.75 6.50
C PHE A 73 -10.86 1.73 7.35
N VAL A 74 -12.02 1.94 6.72
CA VAL A 74 -13.32 1.83 7.41
C VAL A 74 -13.54 0.41 7.92
N ASP A 75 -13.34 -0.60 7.06
CA ASP A 75 -13.57 -1.99 7.44
C ASP A 75 -12.58 -2.47 8.52
N ALA A 76 -11.34 -1.99 8.51
CA ALA A 76 -10.33 -2.30 9.51
C ALA A 76 -10.67 -1.64 10.86
N PHE A 77 -11.11 -0.38 10.84
CA PHE A 77 -11.58 0.33 12.02
C PHE A 77 -12.80 -0.36 12.64
N LEU A 78 -13.80 -0.74 11.84
CA LEU A 78 -14.96 -1.44 12.36
C LEU A 78 -14.60 -2.81 12.96
N ARG A 79 -13.60 -3.51 12.40
CA ARG A 79 -13.11 -4.79 12.93
C ARG A 79 -12.32 -4.68 14.22
N SER A 80 -11.74 -3.53 14.52
CA SER A 80 -11.01 -3.32 15.78
C SER A 80 -11.93 -3.04 16.97
N HIS A 81 -13.22 -2.80 16.74
CA HIS A 81 -14.22 -2.56 17.77
C HIS A 81 -15.03 -3.83 18.07
N LYS A 82 -15.26 -4.12 19.36
CA LYS A 82 -16.10 -5.26 19.78
C LYS A 82 -17.54 -5.13 19.28
N GLU A 83 -18.07 -3.92 19.31
CA GLU A 83 -19.39 -3.55 18.81
C GLU A 83 -19.24 -2.41 17.81
N LYS A 84 -20.08 -2.40 16.76
CA LYS A 84 -19.99 -1.37 15.72
C LYS A 84 -20.42 -0.01 16.31
N PRO A 85 -19.60 1.04 16.19
CA PRO A 85 -20.00 2.37 16.65
C PRO A 85 -21.11 2.93 15.78
N GLU A 86 -22.01 3.71 16.39
CA GLU A 86 -23.10 4.39 15.67
C GLU A 86 -22.60 5.53 14.77
N ARG A 87 -21.40 6.07 15.07
CA ARG A 87 -20.77 7.17 14.34
C ARG A 87 -19.26 6.95 14.26
N ILE A 88 -18.70 7.24 13.09
CA ILE A 88 -17.26 7.38 12.90
C ILE A 88 -16.96 8.88 12.81
N VAL A 89 -16.08 9.38 13.67
CA VAL A 89 -15.57 10.76 13.60
C VAL A 89 -14.20 10.69 12.93
N LEU A 90 -14.08 11.36 11.78
CA LEU A 90 -12.79 11.52 11.11
C LEU A 90 -12.19 12.82 11.62
N ASP A 91 -11.14 12.70 12.43
CA ASP A 91 -10.29 13.82 12.75
C ASP A 91 -9.31 14.00 11.59
N LEU A 92 -9.43 15.12 10.88
CA LEU A 92 -8.53 15.51 9.81
C LEU A 92 -7.63 16.59 10.39
N ASP A 93 -6.63 16.15 11.15
CA ASP A 93 -5.53 17.00 11.56
C ASP A 93 -4.68 17.32 10.33
N ALA A 94 -5.01 18.46 9.71
CA ALA A 94 -4.09 19.19 8.86
C ALA A 94 -2.93 19.65 9.77
N THR A 95 -2.03 18.73 10.09
CA THR A 95 -0.66 19.09 10.44
C THR A 95 -0.26 20.13 9.40
N ASP A 96 0.13 21.34 9.82
CA ASP A 96 0.32 22.58 9.03
C ASP A 96 1.20 22.41 7.76
N ASP A 97 0.78 21.57 6.83
CA ASP A 97 1.42 21.29 5.57
C ASP A 97 0.96 22.40 4.63
N PRO A 98 1.87 23.29 4.20
CA PRO A 98 1.51 24.33 3.27
C PRO A 98 0.89 23.68 2.03
N ILE A 99 -0.32 24.11 1.68
CA ILE A 99 -0.96 23.66 0.45
C ILE A 99 -0.09 24.15 -0.72
N HIS A 100 0.63 23.24 -1.36
CA HIS A 100 1.47 23.56 -2.50
C HIS A 100 0.71 23.37 -3.81
N GLY A 101 0.52 24.46 -4.58
CA GLY A 101 0.00 24.41 -5.94
C GLY A 101 -1.43 23.89 -6.06
N SER A 102 -1.63 22.85 -6.87
CA SER A 102 -2.94 22.31 -7.29
C SER A 102 -3.30 20.98 -6.61
N GLN A 103 -2.97 20.82 -5.32
CA GLN A 103 -3.36 19.64 -4.55
C GLN A 103 -4.88 19.39 -4.62
N LYS A 104 -5.26 18.14 -4.92
CA LYS A 104 -6.67 17.69 -4.88
C LYS A 104 -7.18 17.75 -3.45
N GLY A 105 -8.39 18.25 -3.26
CA GLY A 105 -9.01 18.36 -1.92
C GLY A 105 -8.61 19.60 -1.12
N ARG A 106 -7.84 20.54 -1.70
CA ARG A 106 -7.45 21.81 -1.03
C ARG A 106 -8.61 22.71 -0.60
N PHE A 107 -9.82 22.45 -1.09
CA PHE A 107 -11.04 23.12 -0.68
C PHE A 107 -11.95 22.08 -0.04
N PHE A 108 -12.02 22.09 1.29
CA PHE A 108 -13.13 21.49 2.02
C PHE A 108 -14.15 22.62 2.24
N HIS A 109 -15.32 22.52 1.62
CA HIS A 109 -16.49 23.37 1.87
C HIS A 109 -17.52 22.59 2.69
#